data_AF-A0A562MI60-F1
#
_entry.id   AF-A0A562MI60-F1
#
_cell.length_a   1.000
_cell.length_b   1.000
_cell.length_c   1.000
_cell.angle_alpha   90.00
_cell.angle_beta   90.00
_cell.angle_gamma   90.00
#
_symmetry.space_group_name_H-M   'P 1'
#
loop_
_entity.id
_entity.type
_entity.pdbx_description
1 polymer ?
#
loop_
_entity_poly.entity_id
_entity_poly.type
_entity_poly.pdbx_seq_one_letter_code
_entity_poly.pdbx_strand_id
1 'polypeptide(L)'
;MAKKWKGKNLKRSFWLDTKVKWKRLNHDLHNVIGFYSLFIGLIFAITGLAFAFPDFKKTYIATFNLLQSPTASSTHSSPIPLPPVEKKFQDNALRYALTNYPDAEMMSIRLKKETETAMDIQVRHHEKRSGVFDWLYYNKEDSSLTAVKSSNELQYGDKLGALNYDIHTGGIGGLTTKIIACLASLFCASLPITGYIIWMNKSKKKKKKGYQHNVNKYC
;
A
#
# COMPACT_ATOMS: atom_id res chain seq x y z
N MET A 1 21.10 -21.68 -31.80
CA MET A 1 22.23 -21.01 -31.12
C MET A 1 21.72 -20.24 -29.91
N ALA A 2 21.89 -20.76 -28.70
CA ALA A 2 21.54 -20.04 -27.48
C ALA A 2 22.47 -18.82 -27.33
N LYS A 3 21.89 -17.62 -27.36
CA LYS A 3 22.60 -16.34 -27.20
C LYS A 3 23.19 -16.29 -25.78
N LYS A 4 24.46 -16.66 -25.62
CA LYS A 4 25.21 -16.61 -24.35
C LYS A 4 24.92 -15.29 -23.65
N TRP A 5 24.22 -15.35 -22.51
CA TRP A 5 23.94 -14.21 -21.65
C TRP A 5 25.28 -13.68 -21.11
N LYS A 6 25.88 -12.70 -21.78
CA LYS A 6 27.14 -12.10 -21.35
C LYS A 6 26.88 -11.34 -20.04
N GLY A 7 27.42 -11.81 -18.92
CA GLY A 7 27.28 -11.22 -17.57
C GLY A 7 27.58 -9.72 -17.46
N LYS A 8 28.25 -9.12 -18.46
CA LYS A 8 28.38 -7.66 -18.61
C LYS A 8 27.04 -6.92 -18.68
N ASN A 9 25.98 -7.53 -19.25
CA ASN A 9 24.65 -6.91 -19.26
C ASN A 9 23.95 -7.01 -17.90
N LEU A 10 24.18 -8.10 -17.15
CA LEU A 10 23.62 -8.27 -15.82
C LEU A 10 24.24 -7.28 -14.82
N LYS A 11 25.57 -7.11 -14.84
CA LYS A 11 26.27 -6.13 -13.99
C LYS A 11 25.78 -4.68 -14.22
N ARG A 12 25.33 -4.36 -15.44
CA ARG A 12 24.76 -3.04 -15.79
C ARG A 12 23.33 -2.82 -15.31
N SER A 13 22.60 -3.88 -14.95
CA SER A 13 21.26 -3.77 -14.37
C SER A 13 21.30 -3.47 -12.86
N PHE A 14 22.43 -3.72 -12.20
CA PHE A 14 22.57 -3.59 -10.74
C PHE A 14 23.58 -2.53 -10.29
N TRP A 15 24.42 -2.01 -11.21
CA TRP A 15 25.50 -1.11 -10.87
C TRP A 15 25.51 0.15 -11.73
N LEU A 16 25.75 1.29 -11.08
CA LEU A 16 25.79 2.60 -11.70
C LEU A 16 27.25 3.04 -11.92
N ASP A 17 27.58 3.41 -13.15
CA ASP A 17 28.90 3.90 -13.54
C ASP A 17 28.80 5.42 -13.77
N THR A 18 29.21 6.23 -12.79
CA THR A 18 29.08 7.70 -12.84
C THR A 18 30.08 8.37 -13.78
N LYS A 19 31.14 7.66 -14.23
CA LYS A 19 32.21 8.21 -15.07
C LYS A 19 31.93 8.12 -16.57
N VAL A 20 30.67 7.93 -16.96
CA VAL A 20 30.26 7.69 -18.36
C VAL A 20 29.56 8.89 -18.97
N LYS A 21 29.51 8.91 -20.31
CA LYS A 21 28.76 9.93 -21.06
C LYS A 21 27.28 9.95 -20.63
N TRP A 22 26.68 11.14 -20.60
CA TRP A 22 25.28 11.37 -20.18
C TRP A 22 24.26 10.37 -20.76
N LYS A 23 24.36 10.07 -22.07
CA LYS A 23 23.50 9.08 -22.73
C LYS A 23 23.55 7.69 -22.09
N ARG A 24 24.73 7.25 -21.65
CA ARG A 24 24.92 5.97 -20.97
C ARG A 24 24.49 6.08 -19.50
N LEU A 25 24.80 7.19 -18.84
CA LEU A 25 24.39 7.42 -17.45
C LEU A 25 22.86 7.38 -17.30
N ASN A 26 22.11 8.05 -18.18
CA ASN A 26 20.65 8.03 -18.18
C ASN A 26 20.07 6.62 -18.38
N HIS A 27 20.71 5.79 -19.21
CA HIS A 27 20.29 4.40 -19.40
C HIS A 27 20.57 3.53 -18.17
N ASP A 28 21.75 3.71 -17.56
CA ASP A 28 22.13 2.98 -16.35
C ASP A 28 21.25 3.40 -15.16
N LEU A 29 20.94 4.71 -15.02
CA LEU A 29 19.97 5.24 -14.05
C LEU A 29 18.57 4.63 -14.24
N HIS A 30 18.01 4.70 -15.44
CA HIS A 30 16.68 4.16 -15.73
C HIS A 30 16.56 2.67 -15.36
N ASN A 31 17.58 1.87 -15.70
CA ASN A 31 17.58 0.45 -15.40
C ASN A 31 17.73 0.16 -13.91
N VAL A 32 18.74 0.74 -13.26
CA VAL A 32 19.06 0.44 -11.85
C VAL A 32 17.95 0.97 -10.94
N ILE A 33 17.58 2.25 -11.10
CA ILE A 33 16.52 2.86 -10.29
C ILE A 33 15.18 2.18 -10.57
N GLY A 34 14.85 1.95 -11.84
CA GLY A 34 13.61 1.29 -12.23
C GLY A 34 13.48 -0.12 -11.66
N PHE A 35 14.58 -0.89 -11.62
CA PHE A 35 14.59 -2.22 -11.04
C PHE A 35 14.30 -2.21 -9.53
N TYR A 36 14.95 -1.33 -8.76
CA TYR A 36 14.72 -1.25 -7.32
C TYR A 36 13.36 -0.64 -6.98
N SER A 37 12.93 0.40 -7.71
CA SER A 37 11.62 1.03 -7.50
C SER A 37 10.46 0.12 -7.90
N LEU A 38 10.68 -0.89 -8.77
CA LEU A 38 9.64 -1.83 -9.20
C LEU A 38 8.98 -2.55 -8.03
N PHE A 39 9.74 -2.99 -7.04
CA PHE A 39 9.19 -3.74 -5.90
C PHE A 39 8.25 -2.87 -5.06
N ILE A 40 8.67 -1.64 -4.76
CA ILE A 40 7.84 -0.68 -4.01
C ILE A 40 6.65 -0.23 -4.86
N GLY A 41 6.88 0.05 -6.15
CA GLY A 41 5.82 0.40 -7.10
C GLY A 41 4.79 -0.72 -7.26
N LEU A 42 5.19 -1.99 -7.21
CA LEU A 42 4.29 -3.13 -7.24
C LEU A 42 3.40 -3.19 -5.99
N ILE A 43 3.97 -2.93 -4.80
CA ILE A 43 3.21 -2.82 -3.55
C ILE A 43 2.17 -1.69 -3.66
N PHE A 44 2.56 -0.53 -4.20
CA PHE A 44 1.63 0.59 -4.41
C PHE A 44 0.54 0.28 -5.44
N ALA A 45 0.88 -0.43 -6.51
CA ALA A 45 -0.10 -0.87 -7.50
C ALA A 45 -1.12 -1.84 -6.89
N ILE A 46 -0.68 -2.84 -6.12
CA ILE A 46 -1.57 -3.80 -5.47
C ILE A 46 -2.47 -3.12 -4.42
N THR A 47 -1.89 -2.29 -3.56
CA THR A 47 -2.65 -1.57 -2.52
C THR A 47 -3.57 -0.49 -3.10
N GLY A 48 -3.19 0.13 -4.22
CA GLY A 48 -4.03 1.04 -4.99
C GLY A 48 -5.20 0.32 -5.66
N LEU A 49 -4.95 -0.88 -6.20
CA LEU A 49 -6.02 -1.73 -6.75
C LEU A 49 -7.03 -2.11 -5.66
N ALA A 50 -6.57 -2.36 -4.43
CA ALA A 50 -7.45 -2.62 -3.29
C ALA A 50 -8.34 -1.43 -2.89
N PHE A 51 -7.94 -0.20 -3.22
CA PHE A 51 -8.80 0.98 -3.05
C PHE A 51 -9.83 1.12 -4.16
N ALA A 52 -9.42 0.90 -5.40
CA ALA A 52 -10.28 1.06 -6.57
C ALA A 52 -11.29 -0.09 -6.73
N PHE A 53 -10.93 -1.31 -6.29
CA PHE A 53 -11.70 -2.53 -6.53
C PHE A 53 -11.97 -3.27 -5.21
N PRO A 54 -13.14 -3.05 -4.58
CA PRO A 54 -13.49 -3.71 -3.31
C PRO A 54 -13.46 -5.23 -3.37
N ASP A 55 -13.83 -5.84 -4.50
CA ASP A 55 -13.83 -7.29 -4.64
C ASP A 55 -12.42 -7.86 -4.78
N PHE A 56 -11.49 -7.12 -5.40
CA PHE A 56 -10.07 -7.47 -5.35
C PHE A 56 -9.57 -7.47 -3.90
N LYS A 57 -9.97 -6.45 -3.11
CA LYS A 57 -9.62 -6.36 -1.69
C LYS A 57 -10.12 -7.58 -0.91
N LYS A 58 -11.41 -7.92 -1.05
CA LYS A 58 -12.00 -9.11 -0.39
C LYS A 58 -11.28 -10.40 -0.79
N THR A 59 -10.95 -10.54 -2.08
CA THR A 59 -10.31 -11.75 -2.62
C THR A 59 -8.92 -11.96 -2.06
N TYR A 60 -8.06 -10.93 -2.01
CA TYR A 60 -6.73 -11.13 -1.44
C TYR A 60 -6.81 -11.35 0.08
N ILE A 61 -7.69 -10.64 0.80
CA ILE A 61 -7.91 -10.86 2.24
C ILE A 61 -8.28 -12.31 2.49
N ALA A 62 -9.29 -12.82 1.77
CA ALA A 62 -9.72 -14.22 1.88
C ALA A 62 -8.57 -15.18 1.56
N THR A 63 -7.79 -14.90 0.51
CA THR A 63 -6.63 -15.72 0.13
C THR A 63 -5.59 -15.81 1.24
N PHE A 64 -5.24 -14.68 1.87
CA PHE A 64 -4.30 -14.67 2.99
C PHE A 64 -4.87 -15.29 4.26
N ASN A 65 -6.18 -15.16 4.50
CA ASN A 65 -6.87 -15.83 5.61
C ASN A 65 -6.88 -17.36 5.42
N LEU A 66 -7.01 -17.87 4.20
CA LEU A 66 -6.93 -19.32 3.91
C LEU A 66 -5.56 -19.94 4.25
N LEU A 67 -4.49 -19.14 4.26
CA LEU A 67 -3.15 -19.58 4.64
C LEU A 67 -2.98 -19.71 6.16
N GLN A 68 -3.97 -19.27 6.95
CA GLN A 68 -3.96 -19.33 8.39
C GLN A 68 -4.91 -20.42 8.90
N SER A 69 -4.50 -21.17 9.92
CA SER A 69 -5.41 -22.06 10.64
C SER A 69 -6.54 -21.24 11.27
N PRO A 70 -7.79 -21.74 11.28
CA PRO A 70 -8.94 -21.01 11.82
C PRO A 70 -8.63 -20.60 13.26
N THR A 71 -8.45 -19.29 13.44
CA THR A 71 -8.26 -18.69 14.76
C THR A 71 -9.65 -18.40 15.29
N ALA A 72 -9.98 -18.89 16.49
CA ALA A 72 -11.24 -18.57 17.13
C ALA A 72 -11.28 -17.05 17.38
N SER A 73 -12.17 -16.34 16.67
CA SER A 73 -12.42 -14.92 16.94
C SER A 73 -12.96 -14.79 18.37
N SER A 74 -12.26 -14.07 19.24
CA SER A 74 -12.74 -13.77 20.59
C SER A 74 -13.82 -12.69 20.51
N THR A 75 -15.02 -13.07 20.07
CA THR A 75 -16.18 -12.22 20.31
C THR A 75 -16.54 -12.35 21.79
N HIS A 76 -16.37 -11.28 22.58
CA HIS A 76 -16.93 -11.24 23.93
C HIS A 76 -18.42 -11.59 23.87
N SER A 77 -18.82 -12.69 24.52
CA SER A 77 -20.07 -13.41 24.20
C SER A 77 -21.30 -12.92 24.96
N SER A 78 -21.29 -11.71 25.52
CA SER A 78 -22.47 -11.19 26.24
C SER A 78 -22.57 -9.67 26.14
N PRO A 79 -23.76 -9.12 25.85
CA PRO A 79 -23.99 -7.69 25.82
C PRO A 79 -23.68 -7.06 27.20
N ILE A 80 -22.95 -5.95 27.20
CA ILE A 80 -22.67 -5.16 28.40
C ILE A 80 -23.59 -3.94 28.39
N PRO A 81 -24.55 -3.82 29.32
CA PRO A 81 -25.42 -2.65 29.40
C PRO A 81 -24.61 -1.37 29.65
N LEU A 82 -24.94 -0.29 28.95
CA LEU A 82 -24.33 1.01 29.16
C LEU A 82 -25.01 1.75 30.33
N PRO A 83 -24.24 2.42 31.20
CA PRO A 83 -24.81 3.29 32.22
C PRO A 83 -25.60 4.45 31.57
N PRO A 84 -26.88 4.67 31.91
CA PRO A 84 -27.70 5.73 31.33
C PRO A 84 -27.44 7.08 32.01
N VAL A 85 -26.23 7.62 31.86
CA VAL A 85 -25.82 8.88 32.50
C VAL A 85 -26.30 10.09 31.71
N GLU A 86 -26.21 10.02 30.39
CA GLU A 86 -26.60 11.05 29.44
C GLU A 86 -27.98 10.76 28.84
N LYS A 87 -28.67 11.82 28.38
CA LYS A 87 -30.01 11.70 27.76
C LYS A 87 -29.97 10.96 26.43
N LYS A 88 -28.89 11.11 25.67
CA LYS A 88 -28.73 10.45 24.36
C LYS A 88 -27.86 9.22 24.50
N PHE A 89 -28.30 8.14 23.86
CA PHE A 89 -27.55 6.89 23.81
C PHE A 89 -26.13 7.08 23.23
N GLN A 90 -25.98 7.91 22.19
CA GLN A 90 -24.69 8.16 21.56
C GLN A 90 -23.67 8.78 22.54
N ASP A 91 -24.14 9.63 23.45
CA ASP A 91 -23.30 10.29 24.44
C ASP A 91 -22.85 9.28 25.52
N ASN A 92 -23.74 8.34 25.91
CA ASN A 92 -23.39 7.22 26.79
C ASN A 92 -22.36 6.28 26.15
N ALA A 93 -22.52 5.95 24.86
CA ALA A 93 -21.57 5.13 24.12
C ALA A 93 -20.19 5.80 23.99
N LEU A 94 -20.17 7.10 23.70
CA LEU A 94 -18.93 7.89 23.66
C LEU A 94 -18.26 7.96 25.04
N ARG A 95 -19.04 8.22 26.09
CA ARG A 95 -18.55 8.26 27.47
C ARG A 95 -17.93 6.92 27.89
N TYR A 96 -18.57 5.81 27.54
CA TYR A 96 -18.01 4.48 27.75
C TYR A 96 -16.66 4.32 27.04
N ALA A 97 -16.58 4.69 25.76
CA ALA A 97 -15.33 4.60 24.99
C ALA A 97 -14.22 5.46 25.62
N LEU A 98 -14.50 6.73 25.97
CA LEU A 98 -13.52 7.64 26.60
C LEU A 98 -13.03 7.15 27.96
N THR A 99 -13.91 6.50 28.73
CA THR A 99 -13.55 5.98 30.07
C THR A 99 -12.69 4.72 29.98
N ASN A 100 -12.99 3.82 29.05
CA ASN A 100 -12.30 2.53 28.92
C ASN A 100 -11.04 2.62 28.06
N TYR A 101 -10.90 3.65 27.22
CA TYR A 101 -9.76 3.86 26.32
C TYR A 101 -9.17 5.27 26.51
N PRO A 102 -8.61 5.57 27.71
CA PRO A 102 -8.08 6.91 28.02
C PRO A 102 -6.82 7.27 27.23
N ASP A 103 -6.14 6.27 26.66
CA ASP A 103 -4.93 6.38 25.86
C ASP A 103 -5.22 6.51 24.34
N ALA A 104 -6.49 6.50 23.94
CA ALA A 104 -6.88 6.63 22.55
C ALA A 104 -6.45 7.99 21.97
N GLU A 105 -5.60 7.97 20.95
CA GLU A 105 -5.19 9.18 20.23
C GLU A 105 -6.29 9.71 19.29
N MET A 106 -7.18 8.84 18.80
CA MET A 106 -8.29 9.25 17.92
C MET A 106 -9.50 8.34 18.08
N MET A 107 -10.70 8.93 18.09
CA MET A 107 -11.96 8.19 17.99
C MET A 107 -12.75 8.63 16.76
N SER A 108 -13.41 7.69 16.11
CA SER A 108 -14.29 7.94 14.96
C SER A 108 -15.67 7.39 15.22
N ILE A 109 -16.66 8.27 15.23
CA ILE A 109 -18.07 7.90 15.40
C ILE A 109 -18.74 7.99 14.03
N ARG A 110 -19.38 6.90 13.60
CA ARG A 110 -20.18 6.90 12.37
C ARG A 110 -21.63 7.20 12.70
N LEU A 111 -22.08 8.38 12.33
CA LEU A 111 -23.48 8.74 12.44
C LEU A 111 -24.30 7.94 11.43
N LYS A 112 -25.29 7.21 11.93
CA LYS A 112 -26.22 6.43 11.11
C LYS A 112 -27.61 7.05 11.16
N LYS A 113 -28.50 6.61 10.27
CA LYS A 113 -29.90 7.07 10.24
C LYS A 113 -30.57 6.72 11.56
N GLU A 114 -31.57 7.50 11.97
CA GLU A 114 -32.27 7.27 13.24
C GLU A 114 -32.96 5.91 13.33
N THR A 115 -33.34 5.35 12.16
CA THR A 115 -33.95 4.03 11.99
C THR A 115 -32.97 2.87 12.20
N GLU A 116 -31.67 3.14 12.21
CA GLU A 116 -30.64 2.11 12.45
C GLU A 116 -30.37 1.97 13.95
N THR A 117 -30.39 0.72 14.41
CA THR A 117 -30.20 0.37 15.82
C THR A 117 -28.74 0.10 16.15
N ALA A 118 -27.94 -0.29 15.15
CA ALA A 118 -26.52 -0.58 15.33
C ALA A 118 -25.68 0.71 15.27
N MET A 119 -24.97 1.03 16.35
CA MET A 119 -23.96 2.08 16.39
C MET A 119 -22.58 1.47 16.54
N ASP A 120 -21.56 2.17 16.07
CA ASP A 120 -20.18 1.75 16.31
C ASP A 120 -19.26 2.96 16.50
N ILE A 121 -18.23 2.76 17.31
CA ILE A 121 -17.16 3.71 17.55
C ILE A 121 -15.84 3.01 17.24
N GLN A 122 -15.03 3.63 16.37
CA GLN A 122 -13.64 3.22 16.20
C GLN A 122 -12.80 3.92 17.26
N VAL A 123 -12.03 3.15 17.99
CA VAL A 123 -10.92 3.65 18.82
C VAL A 123 -9.63 3.35 18.08
N ARG A 124 -8.81 4.39 17.82
CA ARG A 124 -7.47 4.27 17.27
C ARG A 124 -6.46 4.64 18.35
N HIS A 125 -5.60 3.67 18.66
CA HIS A 125 -4.51 3.84 19.63
C HIS A 125 -3.39 4.73 19.11
N HIS A 126 -3.29 4.89 17.78
CA HIS A 126 -2.32 5.77 17.14
C HIS A 126 -2.98 6.57 16.03
N GLU A 127 -2.93 7.90 16.10
CA GLU A 127 -3.56 8.82 15.15
C GLU A 127 -3.10 8.54 13.71
N LYS A 128 -1.81 8.19 13.56
CA LYS A 128 -1.13 8.05 12.27
C LYS A 128 -1.05 6.61 11.76
N ARG A 129 -1.73 5.65 12.39
CA ARG A 129 -1.74 4.24 11.95
C ARG A 129 -3.17 3.70 11.89
N SER A 130 -3.64 3.38 10.69
CA SER A 130 -4.97 2.80 10.48
C SER A 130 -5.07 1.33 10.89
N GLY A 131 -3.95 0.62 11.03
CA GLY A 131 -3.92 -0.80 11.36
C GLY A 131 -4.03 -1.17 12.85
N VAL A 132 -4.01 -0.20 13.76
CA VAL A 132 -4.08 -0.44 15.22
C VAL A 132 -5.33 0.23 15.78
N PHE A 133 -6.36 -0.56 16.03
CA PHE A 133 -7.67 -0.09 16.47
C PHE A 133 -8.44 -1.14 17.27
N ASP A 134 -9.49 -0.67 17.93
CA ASP A 134 -10.61 -1.45 18.43
C ASP A 134 -11.92 -0.89 17.87
N TRP A 135 -12.81 -1.78 17.44
CA TRP A 135 -14.19 -1.44 17.06
C TRP A 135 -15.12 -1.82 18.20
N LEU A 136 -15.83 -0.83 18.73
CA LEU A 136 -16.89 -1.04 19.71
C LEU A 136 -18.22 -0.98 18.97
N TYR A 137 -18.99 -2.07 19.04
CA TYR A 137 -20.31 -2.19 18.45
C TYR A 137 -21.35 -2.11 19.55
N TYR A 138 -22.35 -1.26 19.35
CA TYR A 138 -23.42 -1.04 20.30
C TYR A 138 -24.79 -1.25 19.64
N ASN A 139 -25.76 -1.64 20.46
CA ASN A 139 -27.16 -1.69 20.08
C ASN A 139 -27.93 -0.59 20.85
N LYS A 140 -28.64 0.25 20.09
CA LYS A 140 -29.42 1.39 20.60
C LYS A 140 -30.69 0.93 21.33
N GLU A 141 -31.29 -0.20 20.97
CA GLU A 141 -32.55 -0.67 21.55
C GLU A 141 -32.39 -1.11 23.00
N ASP A 142 -31.35 -1.90 23.28
CA ASP A 142 -31.03 -2.43 24.61
C ASP A 142 -30.00 -1.56 25.36
N SER A 143 -29.51 -0.49 24.70
CA SER A 143 -28.45 0.38 25.19
C SER A 143 -27.22 -0.39 25.68
N SER A 144 -26.74 -1.35 24.87
CA SER A 144 -25.63 -2.23 25.26
C SER A 144 -24.47 -2.21 24.27
N LEU A 145 -23.26 -2.48 24.77
CA LEU A 145 -22.10 -2.88 23.97
C LEU A 145 -22.25 -4.35 23.62
N THR A 146 -22.39 -4.67 22.34
CA THR A 146 -22.67 -6.03 21.85
C THR A 146 -21.41 -6.76 21.42
N ALA A 147 -20.39 -6.05 20.93
CA ALA A 147 -19.12 -6.65 20.54
C ALA A 147 -17.97 -5.64 20.58
N VAL A 148 -16.78 -6.14 20.89
CA VAL A 148 -15.51 -5.44 20.66
C VAL A 148 -14.71 -6.25 19.66
N LYS A 149 -14.22 -5.63 18.58
CA LYS A 149 -13.31 -6.28 17.63
C LYS A 149 -11.97 -5.57 17.65
N SER A 150 -10.96 -6.25 18.18
CA SER A 150 -9.59 -5.72 18.20
C SER A 150 -8.82 -6.05 16.94
N SER A 151 -8.02 -5.11 16.47
CA SER A 151 -7.03 -5.33 15.41
C SER A 151 -6.04 -6.47 15.73
N ASN A 152 -5.78 -6.74 17.02
CA ASN A 152 -4.89 -7.81 17.46
C ASN A 152 -5.46 -9.21 17.19
N GLU A 153 -6.78 -9.35 17.22
CA GLU A 153 -7.51 -10.61 17.05
C GLU A 153 -7.87 -10.91 15.59
N LEU A 154 -7.59 -9.97 14.69
CA LEU A 154 -7.82 -10.16 13.26
C LEU A 154 -6.92 -11.27 12.69
N GLN A 155 -7.49 -12.02 11.73
CA GLN A 155 -6.71 -12.92 10.88
C GLN A 155 -5.72 -12.12 10.03
N TYR A 156 -4.71 -12.80 9.47
CA TYR A 156 -3.62 -12.15 8.75
C TYR A 156 -4.09 -11.35 7.54
N GLY A 157 -5.01 -11.89 6.74
CA GLY A 157 -5.60 -11.17 5.61
C GLY A 157 -6.36 -9.92 6.07
N ASP A 158 -7.14 -10.02 7.14
CA ASP A 158 -7.86 -8.87 7.69
C ASP A 158 -6.90 -7.79 8.22
N LYS A 159 -5.80 -8.19 8.88
CA LYS A 159 -4.71 -7.28 9.28
C LYS A 159 -4.07 -6.59 8.08
N LEU A 160 -3.78 -7.33 7.01
CA LEU A 160 -3.26 -6.74 5.76
C LEU A 160 -4.27 -5.76 5.14
N GLY A 161 -5.55 -6.11 5.15
CA GLY A 161 -6.64 -5.26 4.66
C GLY A 161 -6.82 -3.97 5.46
N ALA A 162 -6.60 -4.02 6.77
CA ALA A 162 -6.59 -2.86 7.68
C ALA A 162 -5.35 -1.98 7.47
N LEU A 163 -4.19 -2.59 7.22
CA LEU A 163 -2.93 -1.91 6.95
C LEU A 163 -2.81 -1.38 5.51
N ASN A 164 -3.75 -1.68 4.61
CA ASN A 164 -3.67 -1.29 3.20
C ASN A 164 -3.40 0.22 3.03
N TYR A 165 -4.04 1.07 3.84
CA TYR A 165 -3.82 2.51 3.81
C TYR A 165 -2.43 2.92 4.31
N ASP A 166 -2.00 2.36 5.43
CA ASP A 166 -0.66 2.60 5.98
C ASP A 166 0.44 2.13 5.03
N ILE A 167 0.24 1.02 4.30
CA ILE A 167 1.20 0.51 3.32
C ILE A 167 1.23 1.40 2.08
N HIS A 168 0.07 1.77 1.54
CA HIS A 168 -0.02 2.58 0.32
C HIS A 168 0.57 3.97 0.50
N THR A 169 0.36 4.58 1.67
CA THR A 169 0.90 5.91 1.99
C THR A 169 2.33 5.86 2.54
N GLY A 170 2.89 4.67 2.76
CA GLY A 170 4.16 4.48 3.43
C GLY A 170 4.14 4.86 4.92
N GLY A 171 2.97 4.97 5.56
CA GLY A 171 2.81 5.30 6.97
C GLY A 171 3.15 4.19 7.97
N ILE A 172 3.28 2.93 7.52
CA ILE A 172 3.44 1.75 8.40
C ILE A 172 4.60 1.88 9.42
N GLY A 173 5.76 2.35 8.99
CA GLY A 173 6.96 2.59 9.82
C GLY A 173 7.15 4.06 10.21
N GLY A 174 6.10 4.88 10.12
CA GLY A 174 6.17 6.31 10.41
C GLY A 174 6.97 7.09 9.37
N LEU A 175 7.83 8.01 9.82
CA LEU A 175 8.56 8.93 8.93
C LEU A 175 9.52 8.19 7.98
N THR A 176 10.20 7.14 8.46
CA THR A 176 11.20 6.40 7.68
C THR A 176 10.58 5.79 6.42
N THR A 177 9.47 5.08 6.56
CA THR A 177 8.79 4.45 5.42
C THR A 177 8.11 5.48 4.52
N LYS A 178 7.69 6.64 5.04
CA LYS A 178 7.17 7.75 4.24
C LYS A 178 8.25 8.36 3.34
N ILE A 179 9.47 8.52 3.85
CA ILE A 179 10.61 9.00 3.05
C ILE A 179 10.92 7.99 1.94
N ILE A 180 10.97 6.69 2.26
CA ILE A 180 11.19 5.63 1.27
C ILE A 180 10.10 5.65 0.19
N ALA A 181 8.83 5.76 0.59
CA ALA A 181 7.68 5.87 -0.31
C ALA A 181 7.78 7.08 -1.24
N CYS A 182 8.17 8.24 -0.70
CA CYS A 182 8.38 9.48 -1.45
C CYS A 182 9.52 9.34 -2.48
N LEU A 183 10.65 8.77 -2.10
CA LEU A 183 11.76 8.54 -3.02
C LEU A 183 11.37 7.55 -4.13
N ALA A 184 10.69 6.47 -3.76
CA ALA A 184 10.22 5.48 -4.73
C ALA A 184 9.22 6.07 -5.73
N SER A 185 8.29 6.92 -5.29
CA SER A 185 7.33 7.58 -6.18
C SER A 185 7.99 8.58 -7.12
N LEU A 186 8.98 9.35 -6.65
CA LEU A 186 9.80 10.22 -7.50
C LEU A 186 10.56 9.42 -8.56
N PHE A 187 11.12 8.28 -8.18
CA PHE A 187 11.77 7.38 -9.12
C PHE A 187 10.79 6.83 -10.16
N CYS A 188 9.63 6.33 -9.75
CA CYS A 188 8.58 5.90 -10.67
C CYS A 188 8.15 7.02 -11.64
N ALA A 189 7.98 8.25 -11.14
CA ALA A 189 7.64 9.41 -11.95
C ALA A 189 8.75 9.80 -12.95
N SER A 190 10.02 9.51 -12.62
CA SER A 190 11.16 9.78 -13.52
C SER A 190 11.30 8.75 -14.64
N LEU A 191 10.71 7.55 -14.54
CA LEU A 191 10.87 6.48 -15.52
C LEU A 191 10.33 6.84 -16.91
N PRO A 192 9.14 7.47 -17.07
CA PRO A 192 8.67 7.93 -18.38
C PRO A 192 9.60 8.96 -19.01
N ILE A 193 10.13 9.90 -18.21
CA ILE A 193 11.03 10.96 -18.69
C ILE A 193 12.35 10.36 -19.17
N THR A 194 12.98 9.54 -18.33
CA THR A 194 14.25 8.89 -18.65
C THR A 194 14.10 7.92 -19.83
N GLY A 195 12.97 7.21 -19.93
CA GLY A 195 12.60 6.35 -21.05
C GLY A 195 12.44 7.13 -22.36
N TYR A 196 11.76 8.28 -22.32
CA TYR A 196 11.61 9.17 -23.48
C TYR A 196 12.96 9.69 -23.98
N ILE A 197 13.86 10.09 -23.07
CA ILE A 197 15.23 10.51 -23.41
C ILE A 197 16.01 9.36 -24.07
N ILE A 198 15.85 8.11 -23.61
CA ILE A 198 16.46 6.93 -24.24
C ILE A 198 15.92 6.73 -25.66
N TRP A 199 14.60 6.85 -25.84
CA TRP A 199 13.95 6.70 -27.14
C TRP A 199 14.45 7.73 -28.16
N MET A 200 14.43 9.03 -27.81
CA MET A 200 14.95 10.09 -28.68
C MET A 200 16.41 9.85 -29.08
N ASN A 201 17.23 9.38 -28.14
CA ASN A 201 18.65 9.11 -28.38
C ASN A 201 18.90 7.86 -29.25
N LYS A 202 17.94 6.94 -29.38
CA LYS A 202 18.00 5.82 -30.32
C LYS A 202 17.59 6.26 -31.73
N SER A 203 16.58 7.11 -31.86
CA SER A 203 16.06 7.61 -33.14
C SER A 203 17.06 8.47 -33.92
N LYS A 204 18.05 9.10 -33.26
CA LYS A 204 19.10 9.91 -33.90
C LYS A 204 20.22 9.11 -34.60
N LYS A 205 20.14 7.78 -34.71
CA LYS A 205 21.16 7.00 -35.42
C LYS A 205 21.00 7.18 -36.94
N LYS A 206 21.88 8.00 -37.56
CA LYS A 206 22.02 8.07 -39.02
C LYS A 206 22.24 6.65 -39.58
N LYS A 207 21.46 6.25 -40.60
CA LYS A 207 21.74 5.06 -41.42
C LYS A 207 23.20 5.20 -41.89
N LYS A 208 24.08 4.27 -41.51
CA LYS A 208 25.40 4.19 -42.15
C LYS A 208 25.11 3.95 -43.63
N LYS A 209 25.49 4.88 -44.51
CA LYS A 209 25.51 4.64 -45.96
C LYS A 209 26.33 3.37 -46.15
N GLY A 210 25.71 2.31 -46.67
CA GLY A 210 26.43 1.11 -47.06
C GLY A 210 27.50 1.54 -48.06
N TYR A 211 28.76 1.25 -47.75
CA TYR A 211 29.85 1.47 -48.69
C TYR A 211 29.59 0.51 -49.86
N GLN A 212 29.00 1.00 -50.95
CA GLN A 212 28.91 0.22 -52.17
C GLN A 212 30.32 0.10 -52.71
N HIS A 213 30.86 -1.12 -52.65
CA HIS A 213 32.14 -1.45 -53.25
C HIS A 213 31.93 -1.39 -54.76
N ASN A 214 32.22 -0.23 -55.37
CA ASN A 214 32.21 -0.05 -56.81
C ASN A 214 33.41 -0.81 -57.37
N VAL A 215 33.18 -2.06 -57.80
CA VAL A 215 34.16 -2.78 -58.61
C VAL A 215 34.05 -2.22 -60.02
N ASN A 216 34.79 -1.15 -60.30
CA ASN A 216 35.12 -0.78 -61.67
C ASN A 216 35.99 -1.89 -62.25
N LYS A 217 35.38 -2.82 -63.00
CA LYS A 217 36.10 -3.64 -63.97
C LYS A 217 36.27 -2.79 -65.24
N TYR A 218 37.43 -2.15 -65.35
CA TYR A 218 38.00 -1.78 -66.64
C TYR A 218 39.15 -2.75 -66.95
N CYS A 219 39.21 -3.13 -68.23
CA CYS A 219 40.16 -4.00 -68.91
C CYS A 219 39.94 -5.52 -68.72
#